data_AF-A0A844NWV9-F1
#
_entry.id   AF-A0A844NWV9-F1
#
_cell.length_a   1.000
_cell.length_b   1.000
_cell.length_c   1.000
_cell.angle_alpha   90.00
_cell.angle_beta   90.00
_cell.angle_gamma   90.00
#
_symmetry.space_group_name_H-M   'P 1'
#
loop_
_entity.id
_entity.type
_entity.pdbx_description
1 polymer ?
#
loop_
_entity_poly.entity_id
_entity_poly.type
_entity_poly.pdbx_seq_one_letter_code
_entity_poly.pdbx_strand_id
1 'polypeptide(L)'
;GLRHRPIALDGEPFAIPACPRLRFTAIPLRSSAPPYSPHRGDPHPGDNIGLFVEDLDSAGTLFYAPGLGEVDEALLEWMRRADCLLVDGTLWRDDEMLVCEVGDKLGRQMGHLAQSGPGGMLEVLAKVPAARKVLIHINNTNPILDTASAERAELDASGIEVAWDGMHIQL
;
A
#
# COMPACT_ATOMS: atom_id res chain seq x y z
N GLY A 1 -24.07 -11.26 -20.12
CA GLY A 1 -22.68 -11.75 -20.02
C GLY A 1 -21.81 -10.73 -19.31
N LEU A 2 -20.71 -11.17 -18.70
CA LEU A 2 -19.71 -10.29 -18.08
C LEU A 2 -19.04 -9.44 -19.16
N ARG A 3 -19.02 -8.11 -18.97
CA ARG A 3 -18.31 -7.19 -19.87
C ARG A 3 -16.98 -6.81 -19.24
N HIS A 4 -15.90 -7.41 -19.73
CA HIS A 4 -14.55 -7.04 -19.31
C HIS A 4 -14.21 -5.63 -19.81
N ARG A 5 -13.59 -4.82 -18.95
CA ARG A 5 -13.00 -3.54 -19.31
C ARG A 5 -11.54 -3.57 -18.88
N PRO A 6 -10.58 -3.54 -19.80
CA PRO A 6 -9.17 -3.52 -19.43
C PRO A 6 -8.83 -2.22 -18.71
N ILE A 7 -7.98 -2.32 -17.70
CA ILE A 7 -7.35 -1.17 -17.04
C ILE A 7 -5.99 -1.00 -17.71
N ALA A 8 -5.77 0.15 -18.35
CA ALA A 8 -4.49 0.48 -18.94
C ALA A 8 -3.48 0.89 -17.86
N LEU A 9 -2.18 0.67 -18.13
CA LEU A 9 -1.06 1.03 -17.24
C LEU A 9 -0.25 2.20 -17.82
N ASP A 10 -0.85 2.98 -18.69
CA ASP A 10 -0.28 4.17 -19.34
C ASP A 10 -0.40 5.44 -18.48
N GLY A 11 -0.98 5.32 -17.28
CA GLY A 11 -1.24 6.44 -16.38
C GLY A 11 -2.47 7.26 -16.76
N GLU A 12 -3.23 6.85 -17.77
CA GLU A 12 -4.47 7.52 -18.15
C GLU A 12 -5.58 7.19 -17.15
N PRO A 13 -6.33 8.18 -16.66
CA PRO A 13 -7.42 7.93 -15.74
C PRO A 13 -8.61 7.24 -16.40
N PHE A 14 -9.32 6.42 -15.63
CA PHE A 14 -10.58 5.78 -16.02
C PHE A 14 -11.67 6.03 -14.98
N ALA A 15 -12.93 5.83 -15.40
CA ALA A 15 -14.11 6.02 -14.56
C ALA A 15 -14.94 4.75 -14.47
N ILE A 16 -15.56 4.54 -13.30
CA ILE A 16 -16.52 3.46 -13.08
C ILE A 16 -17.93 4.09 -13.10
N PRO A 17 -18.85 3.68 -14.00
CA PRO A 17 -20.16 4.33 -14.14
C PRO A 17 -21.01 4.38 -12.87
N ALA A 18 -20.81 3.45 -11.94
CA ALA A 18 -21.51 3.42 -10.66
C ALA A 18 -21.05 4.54 -9.69
N CYS A 19 -19.83 5.05 -9.88
CA CYS A 19 -19.25 6.13 -9.09
C CYS A 19 -18.70 7.20 -10.05
N PRO A 20 -19.57 7.92 -10.78
CA PRO A 20 -19.15 8.79 -11.89
C PRO A 20 -18.32 10.00 -11.45
N ARG A 21 -18.33 10.30 -10.15
CA ARG A 21 -17.56 11.39 -9.54
C ARG A 21 -16.17 10.95 -9.07
N LEU A 22 -15.87 9.66 -9.14
CA LEU A 22 -14.55 9.14 -8.81
C LEU A 22 -13.77 8.87 -10.09
N ARG A 23 -12.58 9.45 -10.16
CA ARG A 23 -11.60 9.19 -11.20
C ARG A 23 -10.50 8.31 -10.63
N PHE A 24 -10.14 7.27 -11.36
CA PHE A 24 -9.15 6.27 -10.94
C PHE A 24 -7.98 6.28 -11.90
N THR A 25 -6.76 6.25 -11.37
CA THR A 25 -5.54 6.03 -12.16
C THR A 25 -4.81 4.82 -11.61
N ALA A 26 -4.53 3.85 -12.47
CA ALA A 26 -3.80 2.65 -12.08
C ALA A 26 -2.29 2.92 -12.15
N ILE A 27 -1.61 2.65 -11.04
CA ILE A 27 -0.17 2.84 -10.92
C ILE A 27 0.48 1.45 -10.86
N PRO A 28 1.35 1.07 -11.83
CA PRO A 28 2.01 -0.22 -11.78
C PRO A 28 2.91 -0.30 -10.54
N LEU A 29 2.79 -1.37 -9.77
CA LEU A 29 3.63 -1.63 -8.61
C LEU A 29 4.58 -2.78 -8.88
N ARG A 30 5.77 -2.73 -8.26
CA ARG A 30 6.67 -3.87 -8.18
C ARG A 30 6.29 -4.70 -6.96
N SER A 31 5.72 -5.86 -7.22
CA SER A 31 5.40 -6.87 -6.21
C SER A 31 5.52 -8.27 -6.82
N SER A 32 5.51 -9.28 -5.96
CA SER A 32 5.61 -10.67 -6.38
C SER A 32 4.28 -11.20 -6.89
N ALA A 33 4.28 -11.80 -8.09
CA ALA A 33 3.14 -12.56 -8.58
C ALA A 33 2.78 -13.70 -7.59
N PRO A 34 1.48 -14.03 -7.46
CA PRO A 34 1.04 -15.03 -6.49
C PRO A 34 1.60 -16.43 -6.79
N PRO A 35 1.66 -17.34 -5.79
CA PRO A 35 2.31 -18.65 -5.94
C PRO A 35 1.76 -19.54 -7.05
N TYR A 36 0.50 -19.37 -7.43
CA TYR A 36 -0.15 -20.14 -8.50
C TYR A 36 0.09 -19.55 -9.90
N SER A 37 0.71 -18.36 -9.99
CA SER A 37 0.97 -17.73 -11.29
C SER A 37 1.98 -18.57 -12.09
N PRO A 38 1.71 -18.86 -13.38
CA PRO A 38 2.66 -19.55 -14.24
C PRO A 38 3.95 -18.75 -14.48
N HIS A 39 3.95 -17.44 -14.20
CA HIS A 39 5.10 -16.54 -14.31
C HIS A 39 5.63 -16.11 -12.92
N ARG A 40 5.47 -16.96 -11.90
CA ARG A 40 6.02 -16.70 -10.57
C ARG A 40 7.54 -16.54 -10.63
N GLY A 41 8.06 -15.42 -10.14
CA GLY A 41 9.48 -15.08 -10.21
C GLY A 41 9.89 -14.34 -11.48
N ASP A 42 8.94 -14.09 -12.40
CA ASP A 42 9.08 -13.28 -13.61
C ASP A 42 7.99 -12.19 -13.60
N PRO A 43 8.13 -11.18 -12.72
CA PRO A 43 7.09 -10.18 -12.50
C PRO A 43 6.93 -9.27 -13.74
N HIS A 44 5.69 -9.13 -14.20
CA HIS A 44 5.35 -8.26 -15.32
C HIS A 44 4.64 -6.98 -14.82
N PRO A 45 4.84 -5.83 -15.49
CA PRO A 45 4.04 -4.64 -15.23
C PRO A 45 2.53 -4.96 -15.34
N GLY A 46 1.79 -4.73 -14.26
CA GLY A 46 0.34 -5.01 -14.19
C GLY A 46 -0.06 -6.19 -13.32
N ASP A 47 0.88 -7.03 -12.91
CA ASP A 47 0.60 -8.11 -11.94
C ASP A 47 0.08 -7.53 -10.60
N ASN A 48 0.60 -6.36 -10.23
CA ASN A 48 0.16 -5.58 -9.10
C ASN A 48 -0.03 -4.12 -9.51
N ILE A 49 -1.11 -3.51 -9.02
CA ILE A 49 -1.40 -2.09 -9.21
C ILE A 49 -1.74 -1.44 -7.88
N GLY A 50 -1.35 -0.19 -7.73
CA GLY A 50 -1.90 0.77 -6.80
C GLY A 50 -2.98 1.58 -7.50
N LEU A 51 -3.82 2.24 -6.73
CA LEU A 51 -4.87 3.12 -7.24
C LEU A 51 -4.67 4.52 -6.67
N PHE A 52 -4.56 5.50 -7.57
CA PHE A 52 -4.79 6.89 -7.23
C PHE A 52 -6.26 7.20 -7.52
N VAL A 53 -7.00 7.66 -6.52
CA VAL A 53 -8.43 7.95 -6.62
C VAL A 53 -8.64 9.43 -6.33
N GLU A 54 -9.38 10.09 -7.21
CA GLU A 54 -9.71 11.50 -7.09
C GLU A 54 -11.24 11.64 -7.02
N ASP A 55 -11.73 12.37 -6.03
CA ASP A 55 -13.10 12.85 -6.01
C ASP A 55 -13.19 14.16 -6.79
N LEU A 56 -14.00 14.17 -7.85
CA LEU A 56 -14.14 15.33 -8.74
C LEU A 56 -14.97 16.47 -8.13
N ASP A 57 -15.72 16.23 -7.05
CA ASP A 57 -16.50 17.27 -6.36
C ASP A 57 -15.68 17.97 -5.28
N SER A 58 -15.00 17.21 -4.42
CA SER A 58 -14.20 17.77 -3.31
C SER A 58 -12.74 18.06 -3.67
N ALA A 59 -12.26 17.51 -4.80
CA ALA A 59 -10.85 17.42 -5.16
C ALA A 59 -9.99 16.62 -4.17
N GLY A 60 -10.61 15.86 -3.26
CA GLY A 60 -9.90 14.99 -2.33
C GLY A 60 -9.26 13.79 -3.04
N THR A 61 -8.06 13.40 -2.58
CA THR A 61 -7.24 12.39 -3.26
C THR A 61 -6.77 11.28 -2.31
N LEU A 62 -6.88 10.04 -2.79
CA LEU A 62 -6.45 8.82 -2.10
C LEU A 62 -5.40 8.10 -2.93
N PHE A 63 -4.30 7.68 -2.30
CA PHE A 63 -3.40 6.68 -2.87
C PHE A 63 -3.53 5.37 -2.08
N TYR A 64 -3.95 4.31 -2.77
CA TYR A 64 -4.16 2.99 -2.21
C TYR A 64 -3.19 1.97 -2.80
N ALA A 65 -2.30 1.44 -1.96
CA ALA A 65 -1.30 0.45 -2.34
C ALA A 65 -1.05 -0.55 -1.19
N PRO A 66 -1.95 -1.55 -1.00
CA PRO A 66 -1.90 -2.47 0.14
C PRO A 66 -0.77 -3.51 0.05
N GLY A 67 -0.20 -3.71 -1.14
CA GLY A 67 0.96 -4.58 -1.39
C GLY A 67 2.03 -3.77 -2.08
N LEU A 68 3.10 -3.42 -1.36
CA LEU A 68 4.14 -2.53 -1.84
C LEU A 68 5.53 -3.05 -1.44
N GLY A 69 6.27 -3.57 -2.41
CA GLY A 69 7.59 -4.16 -2.17
C GLY A 69 8.77 -3.20 -2.34
N GLU A 70 8.62 -2.21 -3.20
CA GLU A 70 9.64 -1.20 -3.50
C GLU A 70 8.96 0.16 -3.74
N VAL A 71 9.60 1.23 -3.30
CA VAL A 71 9.17 2.60 -3.54
C VAL A 71 10.26 3.33 -4.31
N ASP A 72 10.00 3.62 -5.58
CA ASP A 72 10.87 4.44 -6.43
C ASP A 72 10.41 5.91 -6.46
N GLU A 73 11.17 6.77 -7.15
CA GLU A 73 10.85 8.20 -7.20
C GLU A 73 9.53 8.47 -7.94
N ALA A 74 9.21 7.69 -8.97
CA ALA A 74 7.96 7.83 -9.70
C ALA A 74 6.75 7.54 -8.80
N LEU A 75 6.85 6.52 -7.94
CA LEU A 75 5.82 6.22 -6.96
C LEU A 75 5.74 7.29 -5.86
N LEU A 76 6.89 7.80 -5.39
CA LEU A 76 6.92 8.91 -4.45
C LEU A 76 6.21 10.15 -5.00
N GLU A 77 6.34 10.46 -6.28
CA GLU A 77 5.62 11.56 -6.92
C GLU A 77 4.10 11.36 -6.84
N TRP A 78 3.59 10.14 -7.03
CA TRP A 78 2.18 9.83 -6.83
C TRP A 78 1.74 9.95 -5.37
N MET A 79 2.55 9.44 -4.44
CA MET A 79 2.26 9.55 -3.01
C MET A 79 2.24 11.01 -2.53
N ARG A 80 3.11 11.89 -3.08
CA ARG A 80 3.13 13.32 -2.74
C ARG A 80 1.89 14.07 -3.19
N ARG A 81 1.14 13.54 -4.16
CA ARG A 81 -0.09 14.15 -4.69
C ARG A 81 -1.34 13.79 -3.89
N ALA A 82 -1.25 12.82 -2.99
CA ALA A 82 -2.40 12.31 -2.26
C ALA A 82 -2.60 13.04 -0.92
N ASP A 83 -3.86 13.32 -0.59
CA ASP A 83 -4.25 13.83 0.73
C ASP A 83 -4.23 12.70 1.78
N CYS A 84 -4.59 11.49 1.35
CA CYS A 84 -4.58 10.28 2.17
C CYS A 84 -3.78 9.15 1.52
N LEU A 85 -2.88 8.55 2.30
CA LEU A 85 -2.14 7.36 1.94
C LEU A 85 -2.71 6.16 2.70
N LEU A 86 -3.14 5.12 1.98
CA LEU A 86 -3.55 3.83 2.53
C LEU A 86 -2.65 2.74 1.94
N VAL A 87 -1.59 2.41 2.67
CA VAL A 87 -0.42 1.66 2.13
C VAL A 87 -0.11 0.40 2.92
N ASP A 88 0.74 -0.44 2.34
CA ASP A 88 1.21 -1.70 2.89
C ASP A 88 1.70 -1.58 4.34
N GLY A 89 1.10 -2.42 5.19
CA GLY A 89 1.36 -2.54 6.61
C GLY A 89 1.74 -3.97 7.01
N THR A 90 2.21 -4.79 6.09
CA THR A 90 2.31 -6.24 6.27
C THR A 90 3.22 -6.62 7.42
N LEU A 91 4.47 -6.14 7.42
CA LEU A 91 5.49 -6.52 8.41
C LEU A 91 6.15 -5.30 9.04
N TRP A 92 6.43 -5.38 10.34
CA TRP A 92 7.27 -4.39 11.02
C TRP A 92 8.73 -4.53 10.60
N ARG A 93 9.21 -5.77 10.47
CA ARG A 93 10.59 -6.10 10.07
C ARG A 93 10.63 -7.02 8.86
N ASP A 94 11.70 -6.93 8.08
CA ASP A 94 11.89 -7.81 6.92
C ASP A 94 12.02 -9.30 7.32
N ASP A 95 12.55 -9.58 8.50
CA ASP A 95 12.77 -10.93 9.05
C ASP A 95 11.67 -11.41 10.02
N GLU A 96 10.53 -10.71 10.08
CA GLU A 96 9.48 -10.94 11.08
C GLU A 96 8.97 -12.39 11.13
N MET A 97 8.78 -13.03 9.96
CA MET A 97 8.31 -14.43 9.90
C MET A 97 9.30 -15.41 10.55
N LEU A 98 10.60 -15.12 10.45
CA LEU A 98 11.66 -15.93 11.05
C LEU A 98 11.69 -15.70 12.57
N VAL A 99 11.61 -14.43 13.00
CA VAL A 99 11.61 -14.04 14.42
C VAL A 99 10.41 -14.64 15.16
N CYS A 100 9.25 -14.67 14.50
CA CYS A 100 8.02 -15.27 15.06
C CYS A 100 7.94 -16.79 14.86
N GLU A 101 8.93 -17.43 14.23
CA GLU A 101 9.00 -18.88 13.98
C GLU A 101 7.79 -19.45 13.19
N VAL A 102 7.15 -18.62 12.36
CA VAL A 102 5.97 -19.01 11.56
C VAL A 102 6.25 -19.10 10.05
N GLY A 103 7.49 -18.84 9.63
CA GLY A 103 7.92 -18.99 8.24
C GLY A 103 9.40 -18.69 8.04
N ASP A 104 9.88 -18.96 6.82
CA ASP A 104 11.28 -18.81 6.42
C ASP A 104 11.51 -17.68 5.40
N LYS A 105 10.44 -16.99 4.99
CA LYS A 105 10.48 -15.92 3.98
C LYS A 105 10.65 -14.56 4.61
N LEU A 106 11.47 -13.74 3.96
CA LEU A 106 11.60 -12.32 4.24
C LEU A 106 10.49 -11.51 3.56
N GLY A 107 10.17 -10.34 4.09
CA GLY A 107 9.24 -9.37 3.50
C GLY A 107 9.53 -9.08 2.05
N ARG A 108 10.80 -8.77 1.74
CA ARG A 108 11.26 -8.52 0.36
C ARG A 108 11.03 -9.70 -0.59
N GLN A 109 11.09 -10.94 -0.09
CA GLN A 109 10.82 -12.14 -0.89
C GLN A 109 9.32 -12.37 -1.11
N MET A 110 8.48 -11.75 -0.28
CA MET A 110 7.03 -11.76 -0.41
C MET A 110 6.52 -10.53 -1.18
N GLY A 111 7.38 -9.58 -1.52
CA GLY A 111 7.00 -8.34 -2.20
C GLY A 111 6.42 -7.28 -1.26
N HIS A 112 6.83 -7.29 0.01
CA HIS A 112 6.39 -6.33 1.03
C HIS A 112 7.58 -5.56 1.61
N LEU A 113 7.46 -4.23 1.63
CA LEU A 113 8.40 -3.33 2.27
C LEU A 113 8.13 -3.31 3.78
N ALA A 114 9.12 -3.68 4.57
CA ALA A 114 9.02 -3.61 6.02
C ALA A 114 8.83 -2.17 6.50
N GLN A 115 8.14 -2.00 7.62
CA GLN A 115 7.86 -0.67 8.19
C GLN A 115 9.12 -0.02 8.75
N SER A 116 9.87 -0.79 9.54
CA SER A 116 11.09 -0.33 10.21
C SER A 116 12.35 -0.61 9.40
N GLY A 117 13.44 0.04 9.81
CA GLY A 117 14.76 -0.12 9.21
C GLY A 117 15.04 0.82 8.03
N PRO A 118 16.30 0.84 7.54
CA PRO A 118 16.72 1.77 6.49
C PRO A 118 15.91 1.61 5.21
N GLY A 119 15.34 2.71 4.72
CA GLY A 119 14.47 2.71 3.54
C GLY A 119 13.08 2.09 3.76
N GLY A 120 12.72 1.75 5.00
CA GLY A 120 11.41 1.20 5.34
C GLY A 120 10.25 2.18 5.16
N MET A 121 9.03 1.67 5.29
CA MET A 121 7.82 2.47 5.06
C MET A 121 7.76 3.73 5.94
N LEU A 122 8.25 3.70 7.19
CA LEU A 122 8.26 4.90 8.04
C LEU A 122 9.12 6.02 7.44
N GLU A 123 10.32 5.71 6.93
CA GLU A 123 11.19 6.69 6.29
C GLU A 123 10.61 7.22 4.97
N VAL A 124 9.89 6.36 4.22
CA VAL A 124 9.16 6.77 3.01
C VAL A 124 8.04 7.73 3.38
N LEU A 125 7.22 7.38 4.36
CA LEU A 125 6.08 8.17 4.82
C LEU A 125 6.51 9.51 5.44
N ALA A 126 7.71 9.60 6.02
CA ALA A 126 8.26 10.86 6.50
C ALA A 126 8.58 11.88 5.38
N LYS A 127 8.79 11.41 4.14
CA LYS A 127 9.15 12.26 2.98
C LYS A 127 7.96 12.83 2.22
N VAL A 128 6.73 12.43 2.58
CA VAL A 128 5.51 12.79 1.86
C VAL A 128 4.61 13.69 2.72
N PRO A 129 4.01 14.75 2.12
CA PRO A 129 3.25 15.76 2.84
C PRO A 129 1.80 15.35 3.13
N ALA A 130 1.38 14.14 2.75
CA ALA A 130 0.00 13.67 2.90
C ALA A 130 -0.53 13.93 4.31
N ALA A 131 -1.73 14.49 4.38
CA ALA A 131 -2.36 14.88 5.65
C ALA A 131 -2.73 13.66 6.50
N ARG A 132 -3.06 12.54 5.86
CA ARG A 132 -3.44 11.29 6.52
C ARG A 132 -2.62 10.11 5.99
N LYS A 133 -2.07 9.29 6.88
CA LYS A 133 -1.22 8.14 6.56
C LYS A 133 -1.73 6.94 7.33
N VAL A 134 -2.09 5.88 6.63
CA VAL A 134 -2.74 4.70 7.21
C VAL A 134 -2.08 3.44 6.67
N LEU A 135 -1.65 2.55 7.57
CA LEU A 135 -1.16 1.22 7.24
C LEU A 135 -2.33 0.22 7.19
N ILE A 136 -2.40 -0.59 6.14
CA ILE A 136 -3.42 -1.65 5.94
C ILE A 136 -2.75 -2.96 5.49
N HIS A 137 -3.50 -4.06 5.38
CA HIS A 137 -2.96 -5.36 4.96
C HIS A 137 -1.89 -5.85 5.94
N ILE A 138 -2.24 -5.85 7.23
CA ILE A 138 -1.29 -6.10 8.32
C ILE A 138 -1.25 -7.60 8.62
N ASN A 139 -0.06 -8.19 8.66
CA ASN A 139 0.09 -9.60 8.98
C ASN A 139 -0.16 -9.84 10.48
N ASN A 140 -0.63 -11.04 10.83
CA ASN A 140 -0.93 -11.42 12.21
C ASN A 140 0.29 -11.39 13.15
N THR A 141 1.51 -11.45 12.60
CA THR A 141 2.77 -11.39 13.35
C THR A 141 3.19 -9.97 13.71
N ASN A 142 2.57 -8.95 13.09
CA ASN A 142 3.07 -7.60 13.18
C ASN A 142 2.76 -7.00 14.58
N PRO A 143 3.78 -6.53 15.34
CA PRO A 143 3.60 -6.00 16.69
C PRO A 143 2.70 -4.75 16.77
N ILE A 144 2.46 -4.05 15.65
CA ILE A 144 1.57 -2.86 15.64
C ILE A 144 0.10 -3.22 15.93
N LEU A 145 -0.26 -4.50 15.82
CA LEU A 145 -1.57 -5.02 16.23
C LEU A 145 -1.75 -5.02 17.75
N ASP A 146 -0.66 -5.13 18.52
CA ASP A 146 -0.70 -4.90 19.96
C ASP A 146 -0.69 -3.38 20.22
N THR A 147 -1.81 -2.87 20.73
CA THR A 147 -1.98 -1.44 21.01
C THR A 147 -1.04 -0.90 22.10
N ALA A 148 -0.40 -1.78 22.88
CA ALA A 148 0.54 -1.42 23.93
C ALA A 148 2.02 -1.56 23.51
N SER A 149 2.29 -1.98 22.27
CA SER A 149 3.66 -2.19 21.79
C SER A 149 4.42 -0.87 21.57
N ALA A 150 5.75 -0.94 21.62
CA ALA A 150 6.60 0.22 21.34
C ALA A 150 6.49 0.64 19.86
N GLU A 151 6.32 -0.34 18.98
CA GLU A 151 6.10 -0.17 17.54
C GLU A 151 4.81 0.60 17.26
N ARG A 152 3.72 0.28 17.99
CA ARG A 152 2.48 1.05 17.89
C ARG A 152 2.69 2.49 18.35
N ALA A 153 3.39 2.70 19.47
CA ALA A 153 3.68 4.04 19.98
C ALA A 153 4.54 4.87 19.02
N GLU A 154 5.46 4.25 18.28
CA GLU A 154 6.28 4.90 17.25
C GLU A 154 5.42 5.39 16.07
N LEU A 155 4.46 4.58 15.62
CA LEU A 155 3.49 4.98 14.59
C LEU A 155 2.64 6.17 15.04
N ASP A 156 2.11 6.11 16.26
CA ASP A 156 1.29 7.20 16.83
C ASP A 156 2.11 8.51 16.93
N ALA A 157 3.36 8.42 17.37
CA ALA A 157 4.28 9.56 17.43
C ALA A 157 4.59 10.16 16.05
N SER A 158 4.55 9.34 15.00
CA SER A 158 4.76 9.74 13.61
C SER A 158 3.47 10.17 12.89
N GLY A 159 2.32 10.14 13.58
CA GLY A 159 1.01 10.45 13.00
C GLY A 159 0.57 9.44 11.94
N ILE A 160 1.01 8.19 12.06
CA ILE A 160 0.65 7.10 11.15
C ILE A 160 -0.40 6.22 11.82
N GLU A 161 -1.56 6.08 11.20
CA GLU A 161 -2.66 5.27 11.71
C GLU A 161 -2.52 3.80 11.31
N VAL A 162 -3.08 2.92 12.15
CA VAL A 162 -3.23 1.48 11.87
C VAL A 162 -4.68 1.21 11.50
N ALA A 163 -4.93 0.71 10.29
CA ALA A 163 -6.28 0.37 9.84
C ALA A 163 -6.91 -0.75 10.68
N TRP A 164 -8.23 -0.74 10.80
CA TRP A 164 -9.01 -1.73 11.51
C TRP A 164 -10.35 -1.97 10.82
N ASP A 165 -10.95 -3.14 11.05
CA ASP A 165 -12.19 -3.55 10.42
C ASP A 165 -13.36 -2.65 10.87
N GLY A 166 -13.94 -1.92 9.91
CA GLY A 166 -14.98 -0.91 10.19
C GLY A 166 -14.45 0.52 10.27
N MET A 167 -13.17 0.76 10.00
CA MET A 167 -12.62 2.10 9.85
C MET A 167 -13.26 2.81 8.66
N HIS A 168 -13.79 4.02 8.92
CA HIS A 168 -14.32 4.90 7.87
C HIS A 168 -13.33 6.04 7.62
N ILE A 169 -12.99 6.26 6.36
CA ILE A 169 -12.14 7.37 5.91
C ILE A 169 -12.99 8.28 5.03
N GLN A 170 -13.08 9.54 5.40
CA GLN A 170 -13.74 10.58 4.61
C GLN A 170 -12.67 11.53 4.08
N LEU A 171 -12.78 11.86 2.79
CA LEU A 171 -11.91 12.77 2.05
C LEU A 171 -12.75 13.90 1.45
#